data_AF-A0A5K1HE44-F1
#
_entry.id   AF-A0A5K1HE44-F1
#
_cell.length_a   1.000
_cell.length_b   1.000
_cell.length_c   1.000
_cell.angle_alpha   90.00
_cell.angle_beta   90.00
_cell.angle_gamma   90.00
#
_symmetry.space_group_name_H-M   'P 1'
#
loop_
_entity.id
_entity.type
_entity.pdbx_description
1 polymer ?
#
loop_
_entity_poly.entity_id
_entity_poly.type
_entity_poly.pdbx_seq_one_letter_code
_entity_poly.pdbx_strand_id
1 'polypeptide(L)'
;KAQWAMKWMNRERTFHERLVAFAAVEGIFFSGSFCAIFWLKKRSLMPGLTFSNELISRDEGLHTDFACHLYSQMKNKLRPELIQ
;
A
#
# COMPACT_ATOMS: atom_id res chain seq x y z
N LYS A 1 4.44 12.25 2.47
CA LYS A 1 3.81 11.38 1.44
C LYS A 1 4.34 11.67 0.04
N ALA A 2 4.04 12.84 -0.55
CA ALA A 2 4.43 13.17 -1.93
C ALA A 2 5.96 13.15 -2.19
N GLN A 3 6.76 13.78 -1.33
CA GLN A 3 8.23 13.78 -1.49
C GLN A 3 8.84 12.37 -1.41
N TRP A 4 8.32 11.51 -0.52
CA TRP A 4 8.74 10.11 -0.42
C TRP A 4 8.40 9.35 -1.70
N ALA A 5 7.18 9.53 -2.23
CA ALA A 5 6.77 8.94 -3.49
C ALA A 5 7.68 9.36 -4.66
N MET A 6 8.00 10.66 -4.77
CA MET A 6 8.92 11.17 -5.81
C MET A 6 10.34 10.60 -5.68
N LYS A 7 10.82 10.38 -4.46
CA LYS A 7 12.16 9.81 -4.20
C LYS A 7 12.28 8.34 -4.66
N TRP A 8 11.21 7.56 -4.52
CA TRP A 8 11.25 6.10 -4.70
C TRP A 8 10.55 5.59 -5.96
N MET A 9 9.61 6.35 -6.53
CA MET A 9 8.86 5.94 -7.74
C MET A 9 9.36 6.60 -9.03
N ASN A 10 10.48 7.33 -8.99
CA ASN A 10 11.04 7.97 -10.19
C ASN A 10 11.75 6.96 -11.13
N ARG A 11 12.13 7.46 -12.31
CA ARG A 11 12.75 6.65 -13.37
C ARG A 11 14.17 6.19 -13.08
N GLU A 12 14.89 6.88 -12.20
CA GLU A 12 16.28 6.57 -11.81
C GLU A 12 16.35 5.32 -10.91
N ARG A 13 15.24 4.96 -10.26
CA ARG A 13 15.12 3.77 -9.42
C ARG A 13 14.94 2.51 -10.25
N THR A 14 15.39 1.39 -9.71
CA THR A 14 15.17 0.07 -10.29
C THR A 14 13.69 -0.32 -10.21
N PHE A 15 13.25 -1.25 -11.07
CA PHE A 15 11.88 -1.77 -10.99
C PHE A 15 11.59 -2.42 -9.62
N HIS A 16 12.56 -3.13 -9.04
CA HIS A 16 12.43 -3.72 -7.71
C HIS A 16 12.17 -2.66 -6.63
N GLU A 17 12.93 -1.56 -6.62
CA GLU A 17 12.73 -0.45 -5.68
C GLU A 17 11.36 0.19 -5.87
N ARG A 18 10.95 0.44 -7.12
CA ARG A 18 9.63 1.01 -7.41
C ARG A 18 8.49 0.09 -7.00
N LEU A 19 8.65 -1.23 -7.18
CA LEU A 19 7.62 -2.21 -6.82
C LEU A 19 7.44 -2.29 -5.30
N VAL A 20 8.53 -2.30 -4.54
CA VAL A 20 8.47 -2.23 -3.07
C VAL A 20 7.88 -0.89 -2.61
N ALA A 21 8.28 0.21 -3.25
CA ALA A 21 7.73 1.52 -2.95
C ALA A 21 6.22 1.60 -3.23
N PHE A 22 5.76 1.00 -4.33
CA PHE A 22 4.35 0.87 -4.67
C PHE A 22 3.58 0.07 -3.61
N ALA A 23 4.10 -1.09 -3.19
CA ALA A 23 3.48 -1.89 -2.13
C ALA A 23 3.33 -1.10 -0.81
N ALA A 24 4.31 -0.24 -0.46
CA ALA A 24 4.20 0.63 0.71
C ALA A 24 3.16 1.76 0.54
N VAL A 25 2.92 2.24 -0.69
CA VAL A 25 1.87 3.24 -0.95
C VAL A 25 0.47 2.64 -0.77
N GLU A 26 0.22 1.48 -1.37
CA GLU A 26 -1.08 0.79 -1.32
C GLU A 26 -1.34 0.25 0.10
N GLY A 27 -0.33 -0.38 0.73
CA GLY A 27 -0.50 -1.11 1.99
C GLY A 27 -0.27 -0.29 3.27
N ILE A 28 0.63 0.69 3.27
CA ILE A 28 1.02 1.42 4.50
C ILE A 28 0.45 2.83 4.52
N PHE A 29 0.61 3.60 3.44
CA PHE A 29 0.36 5.04 3.45
C PHE A 29 -1.11 5.47 3.64
N PHE A 30 -2.07 4.55 3.51
CA PHE A 30 -3.49 4.81 3.77
C PHE A 30 -4.09 3.94 4.89
N SER A 31 -3.31 3.01 5.47
CA SER A 31 -3.77 2.12 6.54
C SER A 31 -4.39 2.87 7.74
N GLY A 32 -3.81 4.00 8.13
CA GLY A 32 -4.33 4.86 9.20
C GLY A 32 -5.71 5.46 8.88
N SER A 33 -5.91 5.93 7.65
CA SER A 33 -7.20 6.47 7.21
C SER A 33 -8.28 5.37 7.16
N PHE A 34 -7.94 4.20 6.63
CA PHE A 34 -8.87 3.07 6.61
C PHE A 34 -9.26 2.65 8.03
N CYS A 35 -8.29 2.55 8.94
CA CYS A 35 -8.54 2.25 10.35
C CYS A 35 -9.46 3.28 11.03
N ALA A 36 -9.21 4.57 10.81
CA ALA A 36 -10.04 5.65 11.38
C ALA A 36 -11.49 5.59 10.88
N ILE A 37 -11.72 5.20 9.63
CA ILE A 37 -13.09 5.02 9.10
C ILE A 37 -13.73 3.73 9.64
N PHE A 38 -12.97 2.65 9.79
CA PHE A 38 -13.45 1.44 10.48
C PHE A 38 -13.85 1.72 11.94
N TRP A 39 -13.20 2.66 12.62
CA TRP A 39 -13.62 3.11 13.94
C TRP A 39 -15.02 3.73 13.93
N LEU A 40 -15.39 4.49 12.91
CA LEU A 40 -16.75 5.01 12.73
C LEU A 40 -17.75 3.86 12.50
N LYS A 41 -17.37 2.85 11.71
CA LYS A 41 -18.18 1.64 11.48
C LYS A 41 -18.51 0.94 12.79
N LYS A 42 -17.53 0.77 13.69
CA LYS A 42 -17.72 0.13 15.00
C LYS A 42 -18.79 0.82 15.85
N ARG A 43 -19.05 2.11 15.61
CA ARG A 43 -20.05 2.92 16.29
C ARG A 43 -21.37 3.06 15.50
N SER A 44 -21.52 2.30 14.42
CA SER A 44 -22.69 2.34 13.52
C SER A 44 -22.94 3.72 12.90
N LEU A 45 -21.87 4.48 12.63
CA LEU A 45 -21.94 5.81 12.01
C LEU A 45 -21.57 5.75 10.53
N MET A 46 -22.18 6.60 9.71
CA MET A 46 -21.83 6.85 8.30
C MET A 46 -21.80 5.57 7.42
N PRO A 47 -22.90 4.80 7.33
CA PRO A 47 -22.91 3.46 6.71
C PRO A 47 -22.43 3.45 5.25
N GLY A 48 -22.76 4.47 4.46
CA GLY A 48 -22.27 4.58 3.08
C GLY A 48 -20.75 4.76 3.00
N LEU A 49 -20.19 5.67 3.81
CA LEU A 49 -18.74 5.90 3.88
C LEU A 49 -18.00 4.65 4.35
N THR A 50 -18.49 3.98 5.39
CA THR A 50 -17.84 2.80 5.94
C THR A 50 -17.90 1.60 5.00
N PHE A 51 -19.00 1.44 4.27
CA PHE A 51 -19.12 0.42 3.23
C PHE A 51 -18.17 0.68 2.06
N SER A 52 -18.10 1.91 1.56
CA SER A 52 -17.12 2.27 0.52
C SER A 52 -15.68 2.04 1.01
N ASN A 53 -15.38 2.37 2.26
CA ASN A 53 -14.07 2.13 2.86
C ASN A 53 -13.70 0.63 2.93
N GLU A 54 -14.66 -0.25 3.19
CA GLU A 54 -14.43 -1.71 3.12
C GLU A 54 -14.04 -2.17 1.73
N LEU A 55 -14.76 -1.70 0.71
CA LEU A 55 -14.48 -2.07 -0.67
C LEU A 55 -13.10 -1.54 -1.11
N ILE A 56 -12.80 -0.28 -0.83
CA ILE A 56 -11.53 0.34 -1.19
C ILE A 56 -10.38 -0.34 -0.45
N SER A 57 -10.46 -0.49 0.88
CA SER A 57 -9.39 -1.12 1.65
C SER A 57 -9.14 -2.59 1.28
N ARG A 58 -10.18 -3.32 0.86
CA ARG A 58 -10.03 -4.66 0.28
C ARG A 58 -9.26 -4.62 -1.04
N ASP A 59 -9.63 -3.71 -1.93
CA ASP A 59 -9.01 -3.61 -3.26
C ASP A 59 -7.53 -3.19 -3.16
N GLU A 60 -7.21 -2.26 -2.25
CA GLU A 60 -5.83 -1.85 -1.94
C GLU A 60 -5.00 -2.99 -1.32
N GLY A 61 -5.65 -3.85 -0.53
CA GLY A 61 -5.06 -5.10 -0.05
C GLY A 61 -4.67 -6.03 -1.20
N LEU A 62 -5.56 -6.23 -2.17
CA LEU A 62 -5.28 -7.04 -3.36
C LEU A 62 -4.13 -6.46 -4.21
N HIS A 63 -4.06 -5.14 -4.37
CA HIS A 63 -2.97 -4.48 -5.08
C HIS A 63 -1.62 -4.70 -4.37
N THR A 64 -1.60 -4.57 -3.04
CA THR A 64 -0.42 -4.80 -2.21
C THR A 64 0.05 -6.25 -2.31
N ASP A 65 -0.87 -7.21 -2.18
CA ASP A 65 -0.58 -8.63 -2.29
C ASP A 65 -0.04 -8.98 -3.68
N PHE A 66 -0.58 -8.40 -4.74
CA PHE A 66 -0.07 -8.56 -6.10
C PHE A 66 1.38 -8.06 -6.23
N ALA A 67 1.70 -6.90 -5.68
CA ALA A 67 3.06 -6.36 -5.69
C ALA A 67 4.04 -7.26 -4.94
N CYS A 68 3.65 -7.76 -3.76
CA CYS A 68 4.41 -8.72 -2.97
C CYS A 68 4.62 -10.04 -3.73
N HIS A 69 3.56 -10.56 -4.36
CA HIS A 69 3.63 -11.78 -5.15
C HIS A 69 4.57 -11.62 -6.35
N LEU A 70 4.43 -10.53 -7.11
CA LEU A 70 5.31 -10.24 -8.23
C LEU A 70 6.78 -10.14 -7.79
N TYR A 71 7.05 -9.45 -6.69
CA TYR A 71 8.40 -9.35 -6.12
C TYR A 71 8.96 -10.71 -5.68
N SER A 72 8.11 -11.60 -5.16
CA SER A 72 8.51 -12.94 -4.72
C SER A 72 9.12 -13.79 -5.84
N GLN A 73 8.63 -13.60 -7.08
CA GLN A 73 9.04 -14.32 -8.29
C GLN A 73 10.31 -13.74 -8.94
N MET A 74 10.83 -12.61 -8.46
CA MET A 74 12.02 -11.97 -9.02
C MET A 74 13.31 -12.62 -8.51
N LYS A 75 14.29 -12.81 -9.40
CA LYS A 75 15.58 -13.45 -9.09
C LYS A 75 16.50 -12.57 -8.24
N ASN A 76 16.70 -11.32 -8.66
CA ASN A 76 17.67 -10.38 -8.07
C ASN A 76 17.00 -9.45 -7.05
N LYS A 77 16.56 -10.02 -5.92
CA LYS A 77 15.90 -9.26 -4.85
C LYS A 77 16.82 -8.17 -4.28
N LEU A 78 16.22 -7.10 -3.78
CA LEU A 78 16.93 -6.03 -3.08
C LEU A 78 17.55 -6.58 -1.80
N ARG A 79 18.62 -5.93 -1.37
CA ARG A 79 19.23 -6.26 -0.08
C ARG A 79 18.24 -5.95 1.06
N PRO A 80 18.15 -6.78 2.11
CA PRO A 80 17.18 -6.60 3.19
C PRO A 80 17.23 -5.22 3.85
N GLU A 81 18.40 -4.58 3.91
CA GLU A 81 18.58 -3.26 4.54
C GLU A 81 17.90 -2.13 3.76
N LEU A 82 17.49 -2.38 2.51
CA LEU A 82 16.68 -1.44 1.73
C LEU A 82 15.17 -1.63 1.91
N ILE A 83 14.74 -2.71 2.57
CA ILE A 83 13.33 -3.10 2.74
C ILE A 83 12.88 -2.99 4.21
N GLN A 84 13.81 -3.08 5.17
CA GLN A 84 13.56 -2.86 6.60
C GLN A 84 13.39 -1.37 6.94
#